data_AF-A0A527E119-F1
#
_entry.id   AF-A0A527E119-F1
#
_cell.length_a   1.000
_cell.length_b   1.000
_cell.length_c   1.000
_cell.angle_alpha   90.00
_cell.angle_beta   90.00
_cell.angle_gamma   90.00
#
_symmetry.space_group_name_H-M   'P 1'
#
loop_
_entity.id
_entity.type
_entity.pdbx_description
1 polymer ?
#
loop_
_entity_poly.entity_id
_entity_poly.type
_entity_poly.pdbx_seq_one_letter_code
_entity_poly.pdbx_strand_id
1 'polypeptide(L)' 'ATTIAMPVVAIDGDPVANGHAGSVTLSLRQAFFDIAEKSPA' A
#
# COMPACT_ATOMS: atom_id res chain seq x y z
N ALA A 1 -10.12 -9.02 -8.14
CA ALA A 1 -9.25 -7.92 -7.71
C ALA A 1 -8.65 -8.30 -6.36
N THR A 2 -7.37 -8.63 -6.32
CA THR A 2 -6.64 -8.84 -5.06
C THR A 2 -6.33 -7.47 -4.46
N THR A 3 -6.73 -7.24 -3.21
CA THR A 3 -6.47 -6.00 -2.47
C THR A 3 -4.99 -5.99 -2.06
N ILE A 4 -4.09 -5.55 -2.94
CA ILE A 4 -2.65 -5.62 -2.68
C ILE A 4 -2.11 -4.20 -2.42
N ALA A 5 -1.42 -4.05 -1.27
CA ALA A 5 -0.80 -2.82 -0.76
C ALA A 5 -1.72 -1.73 -0.18
N MET A 6 -2.69 -2.09 0.67
CA MET A 6 -3.34 -1.11 1.57
C MET A 6 -2.45 -0.86 2.82
N PRO A 7 -2.05 0.39 3.11
CA PRO A 7 -1.28 0.70 4.31
C PRO A 7 -2.13 0.50 5.58
N VAL A 8 -1.60 -0.25 6.55
CA VAL A 8 -2.13 -0.28 7.91
C VAL A 8 -1.49 0.86 8.69
N VAL A 9 -2.31 1.84 9.09
CA VAL A 9 -1.86 3.04 9.81
C VAL A 9 -2.17 3.00 11.30
N ALA A 10 -3.00 2.05 11.75
CA ALA A 10 -3.31 1.82 13.15
C ALA A 10 -3.59 0.34 13.41
N ILE A 11 -3.24 -0.14 14.60
CA ILE A 11 -3.53 -1.50 15.10
C ILE A 11 -4.21 -1.32 16.46
N ASP A 12 -5.41 -1.87 16.62
CA ASP A 12 -6.20 -1.77 17.86
C ASP A 12 -6.45 -0.32 18.34
N GLY A 13 -6.46 0.64 17.41
CA GLY A 13 -6.63 2.06 17.70
C GLY A 13 -5.32 2.81 17.95
N ASP A 14 -4.21 2.10 18.14
CA ASP A 14 -2.89 2.71 18.30
C ASP A 14 -2.24 3.02 16.95
N PRO A 15 -1.67 4.22 16.76
CA PRO A 15 -1.06 4.60 15.49
C PRO A 15 0.23 3.80 15.22
N VAL A 16 0.38 3.34 13.99
CA VAL A 16 1.65 2.79 13.50
C VAL A 16 2.59 3.95 13.24
N ALA A 17 3.60 4.12 14.09
CA ALA A 17 4.55 5.23 14.06
C ALA A 17 3.86 6.60 14.03
N ASN A 18 3.79 7.24 12.86
CA ASN A 18 3.16 8.56 12.68
C ASN A 18 1.70 8.49 12.21
N GLY A 19 1.11 7.31 12.08
CA GLY A 19 -0.29 7.14 11.65
C GLY A 19 -0.57 7.49 10.19
N HIS A 20 0.47 7.58 9.35
CA HIS A 20 0.35 7.88 7.93
C HIS A 20 0.99 6.78 7.09
N ALA A 21 0.61 6.69 5.81
CA ALA A 21 1.24 5.75 4.89
C ALA A 21 2.73 6.08 4.72
N GLY A 22 3.59 5.10 5.01
CA GLY A 22 5.03 5.26 4.87
C GLY A 22 5.47 5.33 3.40
N SER A 23 6.63 5.94 3.16
CA SER A 23 7.23 6.06 1.82
C SER A 23 7.44 4.70 1.15
N VAL A 24 7.85 3.67 1.90
CA VAL A 24 8.00 2.30 1.40
C VAL A 24 6.67 1.74 0.89
N THR A 25 5.59 1.92 1.64
CA THR A 25 4.26 1.45 1.23
C THR A 25 3.76 2.18 -0.02
N LEU A 26 4.02 3.48 -0.13
CA LEU A 26 3.69 4.27 -1.32
C LEU A 26 4.47 3.78 -2.55
N SER A 27 5.78 3.55 -2.42
CA SER A 27 6.63 3.03 -3.50
C SER A 27 6.20 1.64 -3.97
N LEU A 28 5.86 0.74 -3.03
CA LEU A 28 5.34 -0.59 -3.36
C LEU A 28 4.01 -0.52 -4.09
N ARG A 29 3.11 0.36 -3.65
CA ARG A 29 1.82 0.59 -4.31
C ARG A 29 2.00 1.08 -5.74
N GLN A 30 2.89 2.07 -5.95
CA GLN A 30 3.18 2.59 -7.28
C GLN A 30 3.77 1.52 -8.20
N ALA A 31 4.81 0.81 -7.75
CA ALA A 31 5.45 -0.25 -8.52
C ALA A 31 4.46 -1.38 -8.90
N PHE A 32 3.52 -1.70 -8.01
CA PHE A 32 2.48 -2.68 -8.32
C PHE A 32 1.50 -2.17 -9.39
N PHE A 33 1.04 -0.92 -9.30
CA PHE A 33 0.18 -0.32 -10.34
C PHE A 33 0.88 -0.30 -11.71
N ASP A 34 2.16 0.10 -11.74
CA ASP A 34 2.95 0.15 -12.97
C ASP A 34 3.12 -1.22 -13.66
N ILE A 35 3.01 -2.32 -12.90
CA ILE A 35 3.07 -3.70 -13.41
C ILE A 35 1.68 -4.20 -13.77
N ALA A 36 0.68 -3.95 -12.92
CA ALA A 36 -0.70 -4.38 -13.13
C ALA A 36 -1.33 -3.72 -14.38
N GLU A 37 -0.98 -2.46 -14.69
CA GLU A 37 -1.41 -1.82 -15.94
C GLU A 37 -0.77 -2.43 -17.21
N LYS A 38 0.34 -3.17 -17.08
CA LYS A 38 1.07 -3.76 -18.21
C LYS A 38 0.69 -5.21 -18.49
N SER A 39 -0.09 -5.85 -17.62
CA SER A 39 -0.59 -7.22 -17.84
C SER A 39 -2.06 -7.16 -18.23
N PRO A 40 -2.41 -7.45 -19.50
CA PRO A 40 -3.81 -7.60 -19.88
C PRO A 40 -4.41 -8.81 -19.13
N ALA A 41 -5.69 -8.69 -18.78
CA ALA A 41 -6.49 -9.78 -18.21
C ALA A 41 -6.72 -10.90 -19.23
#